data_AF-U1G4F9-F1
#
_entry.id   AF-U1G4F9-F1
#
_cell.length_a   1.000
_cell.length_b   1.000
_cell.length_c   1.000
_cell.angle_alpha   90.00
_cell.angle_beta   90.00
_cell.angle_gamma   90.00
#
_symmetry.space_group_name_H-M   'P 1'
#
loop_
_entity.id
_entity.type
_entity.pdbx_description
1 polymer ?
#
loop_
_entity_poly.entity_id
_entity_poly.type
_entity_poly.pdbx_seq_one_letter_code
_entity_poly.pdbx_strand_id
1 'polypeptide(L)'
;MEDLLPPGAEPGTVPTDLEQATGLERLEILGKMQGIDIFDMKPLPSDRVGTMQDPIMVKSAGDELQCGCTGCPADSHAVRWVVVSRARPFERCDECGSVYKMEYIGPPDDPDHPHHGYEDPKTMADYVKPEYWYR
;
A
#
# COMPACT_ATOMS: atom_id res chain seq x y z
N MET A 1 -0.52 18.41 15.73
CA MET A 1 -1.94 18.03 15.91
C MET A 1 -2.88 19.24 15.90
N GLU A 2 -2.34 20.47 16.01
CA GLU A 2 -3.12 21.70 15.95
C GLU A 2 -3.59 22.06 14.52
N ASP A 3 -2.88 21.59 13.48
CA ASP A 3 -3.19 21.90 12.07
C ASP A 3 -4.50 21.28 11.55
N LEU A 4 -5.02 20.26 12.25
CA LEU A 4 -6.27 19.58 11.89
C LEU A 4 -7.43 19.98 12.79
N LEU A 5 -7.32 21.13 13.45
CA LEU A 5 -8.43 21.77 14.15
C LEU A 5 -9.17 22.73 13.20
N PRO A 6 -10.52 22.72 13.20
CA PRO A 6 -11.30 23.64 12.39
C PRO A 6 -11.45 25.01 13.07
N PRO A 7 -11.84 26.05 12.30
CA PRO A 7 -12.08 27.40 12.85
C PRO A 7 -13.33 27.50 13.75
N GLY A 8 -14.26 26.53 13.68
CA GLY A 8 -15.56 26.58 14.36
C GLY A 8 -16.59 27.43 13.61
N ALA A 9 -17.88 27.12 13.81
CA ALA A 9 -19.00 27.87 13.21
C ALA A 9 -19.52 28.97 14.15
N GLU A 10 -20.21 29.97 13.59
CA GLU A 10 -20.83 31.04 14.37
C GLU A 10 -22.02 30.54 15.21
N PRO A 11 -22.25 31.08 16.43
CA PRO A 11 -23.39 30.68 17.25
C PRO A 11 -24.73 30.84 16.54
N GLY A 12 -25.58 29.82 16.62
CA GLY A 12 -26.93 29.83 16.02
C GLY A 12 -26.97 29.38 14.55
N THR A 13 -25.83 29.01 13.97
CA THR A 13 -25.76 28.40 12.62
C THR A 13 -25.63 26.88 12.70
N VAL A 14 -26.00 26.20 11.62
CA VAL A 14 -25.67 24.78 11.46
C VAL A 14 -24.28 24.69 10.83
N PRO A 15 -23.31 24.06 11.50
CA PRO A 15 -21.93 23.97 11.03
C PRO A 15 -21.82 23.09 9.78
N THR A 16 -20.93 23.46 8.87
CA THR A 16 -20.50 22.59 7.77
C THR A 16 -19.42 21.62 8.23
N ASP A 17 -19.20 20.55 7.45
CA ASP A 17 -18.15 19.56 7.73
C ASP A 17 -16.76 20.23 7.82
N LEU A 18 -16.50 21.29 7.03
CA LEU A 18 -15.23 22.01 7.10
C LEU A 18 -15.04 22.80 8.41
N GLU A 19 -16.12 23.18 9.08
CA GLU A 19 -16.11 24.01 10.29
C GLU A 19 -16.10 23.19 11.58
N GLN A 20 -16.40 21.88 11.51
CA GLN A 20 -16.43 21.02 12.68
C GLN A 20 -15.65 19.70 12.55
N ALA A 21 -15.31 19.24 11.35
CA ALA A 21 -14.48 18.05 11.20
C ALA A 21 -13.11 18.26 11.85
N THR A 22 -12.63 17.22 12.53
CA THR A 22 -11.32 17.21 13.21
C THR A 22 -10.53 15.96 12.82
N GLY A 23 -9.21 16.00 12.99
CA GLY A 23 -8.36 14.83 12.81
C GLY A 23 -8.38 14.25 11.38
N LEU A 24 -8.52 12.92 11.26
CA LEU A 24 -8.46 12.21 9.97
C LEU A 24 -9.62 12.58 9.03
N GLU A 25 -10.81 12.83 9.58
CA GLU A 25 -11.96 13.28 8.79
C GLU A 25 -11.65 14.61 8.10
N ARG A 26 -11.10 15.57 8.86
CA ARG A 26 -10.67 16.86 8.29
C ARG A 26 -9.58 16.68 7.24
N LEU A 27 -8.59 15.81 7.51
CA LEU A 27 -7.51 15.53 6.57
C LEU A 27 -8.05 14.98 5.25
N GLU A 28 -9.01 14.05 5.31
CA GLU A 28 -9.67 13.48 4.14
C GLU A 28 -10.45 14.54 3.35
N ILE A 29 -11.24 15.38 4.03
CA ILE A 29 -12.01 16.47 3.41
C ILE A 29 -11.07 17.44 2.68
N LEU A 30 -10.01 17.90 3.36
CA LEU A 30 -9.03 18.83 2.77
C LEU A 30 -8.30 18.20 1.58
N GLY A 31 -7.93 16.93 1.67
CA GLY A 31 -7.33 16.18 0.56
C GLY A 31 -8.26 16.11 -0.65
N LYS A 32 -9.52 15.69 -0.44
CA LYS A 32 -10.54 15.61 -1.50
C LYS A 32 -10.82 16.97 -2.14
N MET A 33 -10.84 18.05 -1.36
CA MET A 33 -10.99 19.42 -1.90
C MET A 33 -9.84 19.82 -2.84
N GLN A 34 -8.63 19.32 -2.59
CA GLN A 34 -7.46 19.52 -3.45
C GLN A 34 -7.36 18.47 -4.59
N GLY A 35 -8.30 17.54 -4.67
CA GLY A 35 -8.28 16.44 -5.64
C GLY A 35 -7.27 15.34 -5.32
N ILE A 36 -6.79 15.26 -4.08
CA ILE A 36 -5.81 14.28 -3.61
C ILE A 36 -6.52 13.23 -2.76
N ASP A 37 -6.42 11.96 -3.17
CA ASP A 37 -6.84 10.82 -2.35
C ASP A 37 -5.71 10.42 -1.40
N ILE A 38 -5.80 10.85 -0.14
CA ILE A 38 -4.74 10.67 0.85
C ILE A 38 -4.59 9.22 1.32
N PHE A 39 -5.62 8.38 1.15
CA PHE A 39 -5.64 7.00 1.63
C PHE A 39 -5.42 5.97 0.51
N ASP A 40 -5.20 6.44 -0.72
CA ASP A 40 -4.94 5.60 -1.90
C ASP A 40 -5.95 4.45 -2.03
N MET A 41 -7.25 4.79 -2.11
CA MET A 41 -8.34 3.80 -2.16
C MET A 41 -8.52 3.18 -3.55
N LYS A 42 -7.54 3.37 -4.44
CA LYS A 42 -7.59 2.86 -5.82
C LYS A 42 -7.14 1.40 -5.86
N PRO A 43 -7.74 0.57 -6.73
CA PRO A 43 -7.25 -0.78 -6.95
C PRO A 43 -5.86 -0.74 -7.59
N LEU A 44 -5.13 -1.85 -7.48
CA LEU A 44 -3.89 -2.06 -8.21
C LEU A 44 -4.13 -1.96 -9.72
N PRO A 45 -3.19 -1.40 -10.49
CA PRO A 45 -3.31 -1.33 -11.93
C PRO A 45 -3.28 -2.74 -12.54
N SER A 46 -4.28 -3.03 -13.38
CA SER A 46 -4.46 -4.30 -14.11
C SER A 46 -4.43 -4.11 -15.63
N ASP A 47 -3.76 -3.06 -16.09
CA ASP A 47 -3.59 -2.70 -17.51
C ASP A 47 -2.45 -3.49 -18.19
N ARG A 48 -1.52 -4.03 -17.40
CA ARG A 48 -0.39 -4.84 -17.88
C ARG A 48 -0.03 -5.97 -16.92
N VAL A 49 0.67 -6.97 -17.44
CA VAL A 49 1.33 -8.00 -16.63
C VAL A 49 2.69 -7.47 -16.19
N GLY A 50 2.96 -7.47 -14.88
CA GLY A 50 4.26 -7.08 -14.34
C GLY A 50 5.35 -8.07 -14.73
N THR A 51 6.52 -7.57 -15.11
CA THR A 51 7.73 -8.37 -15.39
C THR A 51 8.83 -8.05 -14.39
N MET A 52 9.92 -8.81 -14.37
CA MET A 52 11.06 -8.51 -13.49
C MET A 52 11.72 -7.17 -13.84
N GLN A 53 11.73 -6.81 -15.13
CA GLN A 53 12.30 -5.56 -15.62
C GLN A 53 11.33 -4.38 -15.42
N ASP A 54 10.03 -4.61 -15.54
CA ASP A 54 8.97 -3.63 -15.37
C ASP A 54 7.87 -4.21 -14.45
N PRO A 55 8.08 -4.23 -13.12
CA PRO A 55 7.13 -4.78 -12.17
C PRO A 55 5.94 -3.83 -11.94
N ILE A 56 4.86 -4.33 -11.33
CA ILE A 56 3.80 -3.48 -10.79
C ILE A 56 4.29 -2.91 -9.46
N MET A 57 4.47 -1.59 -9.40
CA MET A 57 4.93 -0.90 -8.20
C MET A 57 3.80 -0.80 -7.17
N VAL A 58 4.06 -1.21 -5.94
CA VAL A 58 3.10 -1.14 -4.83
C VAL A 58 3.70 -0.34 -3.69
N LYS A 59 3.01 0.73 -3.28
CA LYS A 59 3.50 1.64 -2.24
C LYS A 59 3.08 1.13 -0.88
N SER A 60 4.02 1.06 0.06
CA SER A 60 3.74 0.69 1.43
C SER A 60 4.45 1.62 2.40
N ALA A 61 3.75 2.02 3.46
CA ALA A 61 4.32 2.71 4.60
C ALA A 61 4.75 1.75 5.73
N GLY A 62 4.34 0.47 5.68
CA GLY A 62 4.74 -0.57 6.64
C GLY A 62 5.82 -1.50 6.07
N ASP A 63 6.30 -2.44 6.89
CA ASP A 63 7.35 -3.39 6.50
C ASP A 63 6.88 -4.45 5.49
N GLU A 64 5.59 -4.76 5.47
CA GLU A 64 4.96 -5.71 4.54
C GLU A 64 3.64 -5.17 3.99
N LEU A 65 3.26 -5.63 2.79
CA LEU A 65 2.00 -5.28 2.15
C LEU A 65 1.42 -6.51 1.42
N GLN A 66 0.13 -6.77 1.64
CA GLN A 66 -0.63 -7.79 0.94
C GLN A 66 -1.30 -7.21 -0.31
N CYS A 67 -0.99 -7.79 -1.46
CA CYS A 67 -1.50 -7.39 -2.77
C CYS A 67 -2.44 -8.48 -3.31
N GLY A 68 -3.63 -8.09 -3.75
CA GLY A 68 -4.59 -9.00 -4.38
C GLY A 68 -4.45 -8.96 -5.91
N CYS A 69 -3.95 -10.03 -6.51
CA CYS A 69 -3.86 -10.18 -7.96
C CYS A 69 -5.12 -10.90 -8.50
N THR A 70 -5.87 -10.26 -9.41
CA THR A 70 -6.95 -10.90 -10.18
C THR A 70 -6.61 -11.05 -11.68
N GLY A 71 -5.35 -10.79 -12.02
CA GLY A 71 -4.77 -10.91 -13.35
C GLY A 71 -4.94 -9.68 -14.25
N CYS A 72 -4.54 -9.83 -15.51
CA CYS A 72 -4.58 -8.79 -16.54
C CYS A 72 -5.09 -9.40 -17.85
N PRO A 73 -6.32 -9.08 -18.31
CA PRO A 73 -7.25 -8.10 -17.75
C PRO A 73 -7.73 -8.45 -16.32
N ALA A 74 -8.22 -7.45 -15.59
CA ALA A 74 -8.77 -7.64 -14.24
C ALA A 74 -9.84 -8.76 -14.23
N ASP A 75 -9.86 -9.54 -13.16
CA ASP A 75 -10.76 -10.69 -12.94
C ASP A 75 -10.61 -11.85 -13.94
N SER A 76 -9.47 -11.95 -14.61
CA SER A 76 -9.11 -13.11 -15.46
C SER A 76 -8.90 -14.41 -14.67
N HIS A 77 -8.59 -14.31 -13.38
CA HIS A 77 -8.50 -15.46 -12.47
C HIS A 77 -8.95 -15.11 -11.05
N ALA A 78 -9.10 -16.14 -10.20
CA ALA A 78 -9.45 -15.94 -8.80
C ALA A 78 -8.36 -15.17 -8.05
N VAL A 79 -8.74 -14.39 -7.04
CA VAL A 79 -7.77 -13.59 -6.28
C VAL A 79 -6.63 -14.45 -5.73
N ARG A 80 -5.41 -14.13 -6.14
CA ARG A 80 -4.18 -14.65 -5.56
C ARG A 80 -3.59 -13.58 -4.66
N TRP A 81 -3.38 -13.93 -3.40
CA TRP A 81 -2.76 -13.04 -2.42
C TRP A 81 -1.25 -13.16 -2.50
N VAL A 82 -0.59 -12.02 -2.68
CA VAL A 82 0.85 -11.89 -2.83
C VAL A 82 1.34 -10.97 -1.73
N VAL A 83 2.28 -11.42 -0.90
CA VAL A 83 2.85 -10.60 0.17
C VAL A 83 4.22 -10.10 -0.27
N VAL A 84 4.41 -8.79 -0.26
CA VAL A 84 5.72 -8.16 -0.48
C VAL A 84 6.22 -7.56 0.83
N SER A 85 7.53 -7.60 1.06
CA SER A 85 8.14 -7.03 2.25
C SER A 85 9.41 -6.25 1.94
N ARG A 86 9.90 -5.44 2.89
CA ARG A 86 11.17 -4.72 2.71
C ARG A 86 12.35 -5.67 2.50
N ALA A 87 12.32 -6.84 3.15
CA ALA A 87 13.34 -7.86 3.01
C ALA A 87 13.24 -8.60 1.66
N ARG A 88 12.01 -8.85 1.19
CA ARG A 88 11.71 -9.49 -0.10
C ARG A 88 10.78 -8.57 -0.92
N PRO A 89 11.35 -7.53 -1.56
CA PRO A 89 10.54 -6.49 -2.21
C PRO A 89 9.89 -6.96 -3.50
N PHE A 90 10.29 -8.09 -4.06
CA PHE A 90 9.69 -8.67 -5.26
C PHE A 90 8.95 -9.95 -4.91
N GLU A 91 7.73 -10.08 -5.44
CA GLU A 91 6.99 -11.34 -5.35
C GLU A 91 6.17 -11.54 -6.63
N ARG A 92 5.87 -12.80 -6.96
CA ARG A 92 5.21 -13.17 -8.22
C ARG A 92 3.87 -13.82 -7.93
N CYS A 93 2.86 -13.44 -8.71
CA CYS A 93 1.62 -14.22 -8.75
C CYS A 93 1.92 -15.59 -9.35
N ASP A 94 1.47 -16.65 -8.68
CA ASP A 94 1.69 -18.04 -9.07
C ASP A 94 0.74 -18.52 -10.19
N GLU A 95 -0.26 -17.71 -10.55
CA GLU A 95 -1.22 -18.02 -11.61
C GLU A 95 -0.91 -17.27 -12.91
N CYS A 96 -0.92 -15.93 -12.89
CA CYS A 96 -0.65 -15.12 -14.09
C CYS A 96 0.83 -14.74 -14.27
N GLY A 97 1.68 -15.00 -13.28
CA GLY A 97 3.10 -14.67 -13.35
C GLY A 97 3.46 -13.20 -13.17
N SER A 98 2.47 -12.32 -12.92
CA SER A 98 2.67 -10.89 -12.71
C SER A 98 3.61 -10.63 -11.53
N VAL A 99 4.58 -9.76 -11.74
CA VAL A 99 5.59 -9.38 -10.74
C VAL A 99 5.16 -8.09 -10.04
N TYR A 100 5.17 -8.11 -8.71
CA TYR A 100 4.92 -6.95 -7.86
C TYR A 100 6.21 -6.54 -7.16
N LYS A 101 6.45 -5.23 -7.07
CA LYS A 101 7.61 -4.66 -6.38
C LYS A 101 7.18 -3.63 -5.34
N MET A 102 7.59 -3.83 -4.09
CA MET A 102 7.37 -2.88 -3.00
C MET A 102 8.23 -1.63 -3.16
N GLU A 103 7.59 -0.47 -3.04
CA GLU A 103 8.19 0.85 -2.83
C GLU A 103 7.86 1.30 -1.41
N TYR A 104 8.88 1.37 -0.56
CA TYR A 104 8.71 1.87 0.81
C TYR A 104 8.62 3.40 0.80
N ILE A 105 7.51 3.94 1.29
CA ILE A 105 7.24 5.38 1.36
C ILE A 105 7.11 5.90 2.81
N GLY A 106 7.36 5.03 3.79
CA GLY A 106 7.30 5.37 5.21
C GLY A 106 8.54 6.13 5.72
N PRO A 107 8.53 6.59 6.99
CA PRO A 107 9.68 7.22 7.63
C PRO A 107 10.91 6.29 7.67
N PRO A 108 12.14 6.81 7.56
CA PRO A 108 13.36 5.98 7.58
C PRO A 108 13.61 5.29 8.93
N ASP A 109 13.24 5.95 10.02
CA ASP A 109 13.32 5.45 11.40
C ASP A 109 11.91 5.13 11.88
N ASP A 110 11.50 3.87 11.79
CA ASP A 110 10.28 3.37 12.43
C ASP A 110 10.69 2.62 13.73
N PRO A 111 10.65 3.28 14.91
CA PRO A 111 11.19 2.74 16.15
C PRO A 111 10.29 1.70 16.84
N ASP A 112 9.12 1.38 16.32
CA ASP A 112 8.17 0.51 17.00
C ASP A 112 7.44 -0.36 15.99
N HIS A 113 7.90 -1.61 15.80
CA HIS A 113 7.03 -2.78 15.61
C HIS A 113 7.84 -4.06 15.90
N PRO A 114 7.97 -4.46 17.19
CA PRO A 114 8.35 -5.82 17.53
C PRO A 114 7.17 -6.74 17.15
N HIS A 115 7.06 -7.11 15.88
CA HIS A 115 6.22 -8.22 15.49
C HIS A 115 6.80 -9.46 16.18
N HIS A 116 5.96 -10.14 16.98
CA HIS A 116 6.25 -11.51 17.39
C HIS A 116 6.51 -12.32 16.12
N GLY A 117 7.79 -12.56 15.86
CA GLY A 117 8.30 -13.02 14.57
C GLY A 117 7.67 -14.33 14.15
N TYR A 118 6.64 -14.26 13.32
CA TYR A 118 6.40 -15.31 12.38
C TYR A 118 7.48 -15.17 11.31
N GLU A 119 8.59 -15.89 11.50
CA GLU A 119 9.52 -16.12 10.40
C GLU A 119 8.83 -17.10 9.45
N ASP A 120 8.62 -16.68 8.20
CA ASP A 120 8.14 -17.59 7.19
C ASP A 120 9.02 -18.85 7.15
N PRO A 121 8.42 -20.04 7.07
CA PRO A 121 9.18 -21.26 6.93
C PRO A 121 10.06 -21.14 5.69
N LYS A 122 11.36 -21.37 5.86
CA LYS A 122 12.34 -21.29 4.78
C LYS A 122 11.87 -22.12 3.60
N THR A 123 11.68 -21.44 2.48
CA THR A 123 11.32 -22.00 1.20
C THR A 123 12.59 -22.31 0.41
N MET A 124 12.45 -22.99 -0.73
CA MET A 124 13.59 -23.21 -1.64
C MET A 124 14.24 -21.89 -2.09
N ALA A 125 13.48 -20.77 -2.14
CA ALA A 125 13.99 -19.47 -2.54
C ALA A 125 15.05 -18.92 -1.58
N ASP A 126 14.96 -19.25 -0.29
CA ASP A 126 15.91 -18.81 0.74
C ASP A 126 17.28 -19.49 0.63
N TYR A 127 17.36 -20.59 -0.11
CA TYR A 127 18.61 -21.30 -0.42
C TYR A 127 19.19 -20.91 -1.79
N VAL A 128 18.47 -20.10 -2.57
CA VAL A 128 18.96 -19.55 -3.83
C VAL A 128 19.89 -18.38 -3.52
N LYS A 129 21.06 -18.33 -4.17
CA LYS A 129 22.00 -17.23 -3.95
C LYS A 129 21.38 -15.91 -4.42
N PRO A 130 21.59 -14.78 -3.71
CA PRO A 130 21.04 -13.48 -4.07
C PRO A 130 21.26 -13.08 -5.54
N GLU A 131 22.40 -13.47 -6.12
CA GLU A 131 22.74 -13.23 -7.53
C GLU A 131 21.75 -13.84 -8.54
N TYR A 132 20.90 -14.79 -8.13
CA TYR A 132 19.93 -15.48 -8.98
C TYR A 132 18.48 -15.10 -8.73
N TRP A 133 18.18 -14.26 -7.73
CA TRP A 133 16.78 -13.94 -7.41
C TRP A 133 16.04 -13.23 -8.55
N TYR A 134 16.75 -12.44 -9.35
CA TYR A 134 16.16 -11.51 -10.32
C TYR A 134 16.74 -11.62 -11.74
N ARG A 135 17.36 -12.76 -12.07
CA ARG A 135 17.84 -13.07 -13.42
C ARG A 135 16.77 -13.70 -14.30
#